data_AF-A0A6A1RNH2-F1
#
_entry.id   AF-A0A6A1RNH2-F1
#
_cell.length_a   1.000
_cell.length_b   1.000
_cell.length_c   1.000
_cell.angle_alpha   90.00
_cell.angle_beta   90.00
_cell.angle_gamma   90.00
#
_symmetry.space_group_name_H-M   'P 1'
#
loop_
_entity.id
_entity.type
_entity.pdbx_description
1 polymer ?
#
loop_
_entity_poly.entity_id
_entity_poly.type
_entity_poly.pdbx_seq_one_letter_code
_entity_poly.pdbx_strand_id
1 'polypeptide(L)'
;MKDFFLNFTKILETNPKIYWSIIVGIAGCLMLYIAEIVHIQNILEQLNGQASALIRSVIDPIAQRYQWSRIIFMLLAIIWAHFQYRKTKKMLNLG
;
A
#
# COMPACT_ATOMS: atom_id res chain seq x y z
N MET A 1 -8.70 0.58 -28.59
CA MET A 1 -9.19 0.75 -27.19
C MET A 1 -10.15 -0.35 -26.77
N LYS A 2 -11.15 -0.73 -27.60
CA LYS A 2 -12.13 -1.77 -27.26
C LYS A 2 -11.50 -3.12 -26.92
N ASP A 3 -10.53 -3.57 -27.71
CA ASP A 3 -9.84 -4.86 -27.48
C ASP A 3 -8.95 -4.83 -26.23
N PHE A 4 -8.43 -3.67 -25.84
CA PHE A 4 -7.68 -3.51 -24.60
C PHE A 4 -8.57 -3.74 -23.38
N PHE A 5 -9.76 -3.12 -23.35
CA PHE A 5 -10.72 -3.33 -22.26
C PHE A 5 -11.22 -4.77 -22.23
N LEU A 6 -11.52 -5.37 -23.40
CA LEU A 6 -11.99 -6.76 -23.46
C LEU A 6 -10.93 -7.74 -22.92
N ASN A 7 -9.67 -7.57 -23.33
CA ASN A 7 -8.56 -8.40 -22.86
C ASN A 7 -8.26 -8.17 -21.37
N PHE A 8 -8.34 -6.92 -20.90
CA PHE A 8 -8.14 -6.57 -19.50
C PHE A 8 -9.20 -7.22 -18.61
N THR A 9 -10.48 -7.09 -18.96
CA THR A 9 -11.59 -7.73 -18.24
C THR A 9 -11.43 -9.25 -18.22
N LYS A 10 -11.09 -9.87 -19.35
CA LYS A 10 -10.85 -11.32 -19.42
C LYS A 10 -9.69 -11.77 -18.52
N ILE A 11 -8.61 -10.99 -18.45
CA ILE A 11 -7.46 -11.28 -17.56
C ILE A 11 -7.88 -11.16 -16.09
N LEU A 12 -8.65 -10.14 -15.74
CA LEU A 12 -9.16 -9.91 -14.39
C LEU A 12 -10.12 -11.01 -13.93
N GLU A 13 -11.04 -11.44 -14.79
CA GLU A 13 -11.95 -12.56 -14.54
C GLU A 13 -11.18 -13.88 -14.38
N THR A 14 -10.14 -14.09 -15.18
CA THR A 14 -9.33 -15.31 -15.13
C THR A 14 -8.43 -15.37 -13.89
N ASN A 15 -7.95 -14.22 -13.40
CA ASN A 15 -7.02 -14.17 -12.28
C ASN A 15 -7.50 -13.23 -11.16
N PRO A 16 -8.31 -13.75 -10.22
CA PRO A 16 -8.80 -12.96 -9.08
C PRO A 16 -7.66 -12.48 -8.17
N LYS A 17 -6.44 -13.03 -8.28
CA LYS A 17 -5.29 -12.58 -7.48
C LYS A 17 -4.89 -11.13 -7.79
N ILE A 18 -5.25 -10.62 -8.97
CA ILE A 18 -5.02 -9.21 -9.33
C ILE A 18 -5.91 -8.32 -8.45
N TYR A 19 -7.20 -8.64 -8.27
CA TYR A 19 -8.07 -7.92 -7.33
C TYR A 19 -7.56 -8.01 -5.90
N TRP A 20 -7.12 -9.18 -5.47
CA TRP A 20 -6.55 -9.37 -4.14
C TRP A 20 -5.34 -8.48 -3.88
N SER A 21 -4.49 -8.22 -4.87
CA SER A 21 -3.36 -7.31 -4.68
C SER A 21 -3.76 -5.86 -4.40
N ILE A 22 -4.88 -5.39 -4.97
CA ILE A 22 -5.43 -4.07 -4.68
C ILE A 22 -5.97 -4.04 -3.25
N ILE A 23 -6.76 -5.06 -2.87
CA ILE A 23 -7.35 -5.17 -1.53
C ILE A 23 -6.25 -5.23 -0.46
N VAL A 24 -5.25 -6.09 -0.66
CA VAL A 24 -4.10 -6.23 0.26
C VAL A 24 -3.31 -4.92 0.33
N GLY A 25 -3.10 -4.24 -0.80
CA GLY A 25 -2.44 -2.93 -0.84
C GLY A 25 -3.16 -1.90 0.04
N ILE A 26 -4.47 -1.74 -0.15
CA ILE A 26 -5.30 -0.80 0.63
C ILE A 26 -5.32 -1.20 2.11
N ALA A 27 -5.62 -2.46 2.42
CA ALA A 27 -5.69 -2.96 3.79
C ALA A 27 -4.35 -2.81 4.52
N GLY A 28 -3.24 -3.09 3.84
CA GLY A 28 -1.89 -2.91 4.40
C GLY A 28 -1.56 -1.44 4.66
N CYS A 29 -1.93 -0.53 3.75
CA CYS A 29 -1.76 0.90 3.99
C CYS A 29 -2.59 1.40 5.19
N LEU A 30 -3.82 0.91 5.35
CA LEU A 30 -4.66 1.21 6.50
C LEU A 30 -4.06 0.68 7.80
N MET A 31 -3.56 -0.55 7.81
CA MET A 31 -2.88 -1.11 8.98
C MET A 31 -1.62 -0.30 9.36
N LEU A 32 -0.82 0.12 8.38
CA LEU A 32 0.34 0.98 8.64
C LEU A 32 -0.06 2.34 9.22
N TYR A 33 -1.20 2.90 8.81
CA TYR A 33 -1.73 4.14 9.38
C TYR A 33 -2.19 3.97 10.83
N ILE A 34 -2.90 2.88 11.14
CA ILE A 34 -3.30 2.56 12.52
C ILE A 34 -2.05 2.37 13.39
N ALA A 35 -1.05 1.63 12.90
CA ALA A 35 0.21 1.43 13.61
C ALA A 35 0.97 2.74 13.87
N GLU A 36 0.97 3.67 12.91
CA GLU A 36 1.52 5.02 13.08
C GLU A 36 0.84 5.76 14.23
N ILE A 37 -0.50 5.77 14.27
CA ILE A 37 -1.28 6.44 15.32
C ILE A 37 -0.94 5.88 16.70
N VAL A 38 -0.97 4.54 16.85
CA VAL A 38 -0.67 3.88 18.13
C VAL A 38 0.76 4.17 18.58
N HIS A 39 1.72 4.19 17.66
CA HIS A 39 3.11 4.51 17.97
C HIS A 39 3.27 5.95 18.45
N ILE A 40 2.65 6.91 17.74
CA ILE A 40 2.68 8.33 18.12
C ILE A 40 2.02 8.54 19.49
N GLN A 41 0.88 7.89 19.76
CA GLN A 41 0.20 7.97 21.06
C GLN A 41 1.08 7.48 22.21
N ASN A 42 1.71 6.31 22.07
CA ASN A 42 2.61 5.76 23.07
C ASN A 42 3.81 6.68 23.37
N ILE A 43 4.34 7.36 22.34
CA ILE A 43 5.42 8.33 22.51
C ILE A 43 4.93 9.62 23.18
N LEU A 44 3.73 10.09 22.83
CA LEU A 44 3.13 11.27 23.45
C LEU A 44 2.89 11.08 24.96
N GLU A 45 2.45 9.90 25.37
CA GLU A 45 2.28 9.55 26.78
C GLU A 45 3.62 9.62 27.54
N GLN A 46 4.72 9.22 26.91
CA GLN A 46 6.07 9.27 27.50
C GLN A 46 6.66 10.69 27.56
N LEU A 47 6.23 11.58 26.66
CA LEU A 47 6.71 12.97 26.55
C LEU A 47 5.80 13.97 27.27
N ASN A 48 4.87 13.49 28.10
CA ASN A 48 3.89 14.33 28.77
C ASN A 48 4.57 15.44 29.60
N GLY A 49 4.19 16.70 29.36
CA GLY A 49 4.79 17.88 30.00
C GLY A 49 5.96 18.54 29.25
N GLN A 50 6.38 18.03 28.09
CA GLN A 50 7.41 18.67 27.26
C GLN A 50 6.85 19.77 26.33
N ALA A 51 7.72 20.69 25.90
CA ALA A 51 7.37 21.74 24.96
C ALA A 51 6.94 21.15 23.60
N SER A 52 5.89 21.71 23.00
CA SER A 52 5.31 21.21 21.74
C SER A 52 6.33 21.15 20.57
N ALA A 53 7.37 21.99 20.59
CA ALA A 53 8.44 21.97 19.60
C ALA A 53 9.32 20.70 19.70
N LEU A 54 9.60 20.22 20.91
CA LEU A 54 10.35 18.98 21.13
C LEU A 54 9.52 17.77 20.70
N ILE A 55 8.24 17.74 21.07
CA ILE A 55 7.31 16.66 20.67
C ILE A 55 7.26 16.53 19.14
N ARG A 56 7.17 17.65 18.42
CA ARG A 56 7.12 17.65 16.95
C ARG A 56 8.42 17.15 16.33
N SER A 57 9.57 17.53 16.88
CA SER A 57 10.88 17.05 16.40
C SER A 57 11.05 15.52 16.52
N VAL A 58 10.31 14.88 17.43
CA VAL A 58 10.31 13.42 17.61
C VAL A 58 9.26 12.74 16.73
N ILE A 59 8.08 13.34 16.56
CA ILE A 59 6.99 12.76 15.77
C ILE A 59 7.25 12.86 14.25
N ASP A 60 7.73 14.00 13.75
CA ASP A 60 7.94 14.23 12.32
C ASP A 60 8.79 13.14 11.62
N PRO A 61 9.95 12.70 12.16
CA PRO A 61 10.72 11.62 11.54
C PRO A 61 10.00 10.27 11.58
N ILE A 62 9.16 10.02 12.57
CA ILE A 62 8.37 8.79 12.68
C ILE A 62 7.28 8.78 11.61
N ALA A 63 6.51 9.87 11.52
CA ALA A 63 5.47 10.03 10.51
C ALA A 63 6.05 9.89 9.09
N GLN A 64 7.23 10.48 8.85
CA GLN A 64 7.93 10.36 7.57
C GLN A 64 8.29 8.90 7.25
N ARG A 65 8.78 8.12 8.22
CA ARG A 65 9.08 6.69 8.01
C ARG A 65 7.83 5.89 7.65
N TYR A 66 6.71 6.09 8.36
CA TYR A 66 5.44 5.42 8.04
C TYR A 66 4.87 5.82 6.67
N GLN A 67 5.02 7.09 6.28
CA GLN A 67 4.66 7.55 4.95
C GLN A 67 5.48 6.82 3.87
N TRP A 68 6.80 6.72 4.04
CA TRP A 68 7.64 5.94 3.12
C TRP A 68 7.27 4.45 3.11
N SER A 69 7.00 3.86 4.27
CA SER A 69 6.54 2.48 4.35
C SER A 69 5.25 2.25 3.55
N ARG A 70 4.27 3.16 3.64
CA ARG A 70 3.03 3.08 2.84
C ARG A 70 3.31 3.18 1.34
N ILE A 71 4.19 4.10 0.92
CA ILE A 71 4.59 4.25 -0.49
C ILE A 71 5.23 2.96 -1.00
N ILE A 72 6.21 2.42 -0.27
CA ILE A 72 6.88 1.17 -0.63
C ILE A 72 5.87 0.02 -0.74
N PHE A 73 4.95 -0.07 0.23
CA PHE A 73 3.92 -1.11 0.23
C PHE A 73 2.97 -1.02 -0.97
N MET A 74 2.54 0.21 -1.33
CA MET A 74 1.77 0.44 -2.55
C MET A 74 2.54 0.03 -3.81
N LEU A 75 3.82 0.39 -3.91
CA LEU A 75 4.65 0.01 -5.05
C LEU A 75 4.78 -1.51 -5.17
N LEU A 76 4.98 -2.22 -4.06
CA LEU A 76 5.03 -3.68 -4.05
C LEU A 76 3.70 -4.30 -4.51
N ALA A 77 2.56 -3.77 -4.04
CA ALA A 77 1.24 -4.23 -4.48
C ALA A 77 1.03 -4.01 -5.98
N ILE A 78 1.45 -2.86 -6.52
CA ILE A 78 1.37 -2.56 -7.97
C ILE A 78 2.28 -3.49 -8.77
N ILE A 79 3.53 -3.69 -8.35
CA ILE A 79 4.46 -4.60 -9.02
C ILE A 79 3.90 -6.02 -9.04
N TRP A 80 3.32 -6.47 -7.92
CA TRP A 80 2.69 -7.78 -7.83
C TRP A 80 1.48 -7.90 -8.76
N ALA A 81 0.60 -6.90 -8.77
CA ALA A 81 -0.54 -6.84 -9.68
C ALA A 81 -0.08 -6.93 -11.14
N HIS A 82 0.95 -6.17 -11.50
CA HIS A 82 1.51 -6.13 -12.84
C HIS A 82 2.17 -7.47 -13.22
N PHE A 83 2.86 -8.12 -12.28
CA PHE A 83 3.42 -9.46 -12.49
C PHE A 83 2.32 -10.48 -12.77
N GLN A 84 1.25 -10.49 -11.97
CA GLN A 84 0.10 -11.37 -12.17
C GLN A 84 -0.60 -11.10 -13.50
N TYR A 85 -0.76 -9.83 -13.86
CA TYR A 85 -1.31 -9.41 -15.14
C TYR A 85 -0.49 -9.96 -16.31
N ARG A 86 0.84 -9.77 -16.32
CA ARG A 86 1.71 -10.29 -17.39
C ARG A 86 1.71 -11.82 -17.45
N LYS A 87 1.68 -12.49 -16.29
CA LYS A 87 1.63 -13.95 -16.22
C LYS A 87 0.33 -14.48 -16.84
N THR A 88 -0.81 -13.90 -16.50
CA THR A 88 -2.11 -14.29 -17.06
C THR A 88 -2.25 -13.91 -18.53
N LYS A 89 -1.72 -12.76 -18.95
CA LYS A 89 -1.66 -12.35 -20.35
C LYS A 89 -0.92 -13.39 -21.21
N LYS A 90 0.25 -13.86 -20.75
CA LYS A 90 1.01 -14.93 -21.41
C LYS A 90 0.25 -16.25 -21.44
N MET A 91 -0.39 -16.64 -20.34
CA MET A 91 -1.19 -17.88 -20.26
C MET A 91 -2.37 -17.89 -21.24
N LEU A 92 -3.02 -16.74 -21.44
CA LEU A 92 -4.15 -16.59 -22.35
C LEU A 92 -3.73 -16.37 -23.82
N ASN A 93 -2.42 -16.36 -24.10
CA ASN A 93 -1.84 -16.08 -25.42
C ASN A 93 -2.37 -14.78 -26.07
N LEU A 94 -2.69 -13.80 -25.22
CA LEU A 94 -3.10 -12.47 -25.65
C LEU A 94 -1.80 -11.67 -25.87
N GLY A 95 -1.42 -11.44 -27.13
CA GLY A 95 -0.21 -10.70 -27.53
C GLY A 95 -0.11 -9.30 -26.92
#